data_AF-A0A7V8ZJU6-F1
#
_entry.id   AF-A0A7V8ZJU6-F1
#
_cell.length_a   1.000
_cell.length_b   1.000
_cell.length_c   1.000
_cell.angle_alpha   90.00
_cell.angle_beta   90.00
_cell.angle_gamma   90.00
#
_symmetry.space_group_name_H-M   'P 1'
#
loop_
_entity.id
_entity.type
_entity.pdbx_description
1 polymer ?
#
loop_
_entity_poly.entity_id
_entity_poly.type
_entity_poly.pdbx_seq_one_letter_code
_entity_poly.pdbx_strand_id
1 'polypeptide(L)'
;MPISAPAFTVADPDVCGPLTVFPILGPEASFEFRSFAEAAALGVQLSELREGASVNQLFAVNPLETPVLFYEGEEVRGAQQDRTLDRSILVGARSEVRIPVTCVEHGRWDGSRHGEVFAPAPQASHPSLRRLKSQASAETGAAACVQGEVWDEVARVSAQHGAAGETGALRDAFAASADS
;
A
#
# COMPACT_ATOMS: atom_id res chain seq x y z
N MET A 1 5.37 -27.72 -26.05
CA MET A 1 4.44 -28.45 -25.15
C MET A 1 3.17 -27.61 -25.04
N PRO A 2 1.96 -28.17 -25.20
CA PRO A 2 0.75 -27.42 -24.95
C PRO A 2 0.66 -27.11 -23.46
N ILE A 3 0.47 -25.85 -23.11
CA ILE A 3 0.20 -25.41 -21.74
C ILE A 3 -1.25 -25.81 -21.45
N SER A 4 -1.46 -26.84 -20.61
CA SER A 4 -2.78 -27.16 -20.10
C SER A 4 -3.18 -26.06 -19.12
N ALA A 5 -4.27 -25.35 -19.40
CA ALA A 5 -4.78 -24.35 -18.48
C ALA A 5 -5.25 -25.07 -17.19
N PRO A 6 -4.83 -24.60 -16.00
CA PRO A 6 -5.31 -25.19 -14.76
C PRO A 6 -6.84 -25.05 -14.67
N ALA A 7 -7.50 -26.11 -14.23
CA ALA A 7 -8.95 -26.11 -14.02
C ALA A 7 -9.26 -25.28 -12.77
N PHE A 8 -9.92 -24.13 -12.97
CA PHE A 8 -10.47 -23.33 -11.88
C PHE A 8 -11.95 -23.66 -11.70
N THR A 9 -12.41 -23.68 -10.44
CA THR A 9 -13.82 -23.89 -10.08
C THR A 9 -14.30 -22.72 -9.23
N VAL A 10 -15.49 -22.21 -9.51
CA VAL A 10 -16.16 -21.25 -8.63
C VAL A 10 -16.85 -22.04 -7.51
N ALA A 11 -16.49 -21.77 -6.26
CA ALA A 11 -17.13 -22.41 -5.10
C ALA A 11 -18.49 -21.77 -4.77
N ASP A 12 -19.18 -22.35 -3.80
CA ASP A 12 -20.37 -21.73 -3.23
C ASP A 12 -20.03 -20.34 -2.66
N PRO A 13 -20.93 -19.36 -2.81
CA PRO A 13 -20.67 -18.01 -2.34
C PRO A 13 -20.74 -17.89 -0.83
N ASP A 14 -19.85 -17.07 -0.27
CA ASP A 14 -19.99 -16.53 1.08
C ASP A 14 -20.76 -15.22 1.03
N VAL A 15 -21.85 -15.12 1.79
CA VAL A 15 -22.73 -13.95 1.82
C VAL A 15 -22.71 -13.31 3.20
N CYS A 16 -22.38 -12.01 3.25
CA CYS A 16 -22.44 -11.21 4.46
C CYS A 16 -23.14 -9.87 4.16
N GLY A 17 -24.42 -9.77 4.54
CA GLY A 17 -25.24 -8.59 4.26
C GLY A 17 -25.31 -8.30 2.75
N PRO A 18 -24.97 -7.09 2.28
CA PRO A 18 -24.97 -6.74 0.86
C PRO A 18 -23.73 -7.24 0.10
N LEU A 19 -22.76 -7.89 0.77
CA LEU A 19 -21.55 -8.42 0.15
C LEU A 19 -21.72 -9.91 -0.17
N THR A 20 -21.41 -10.30 -1.40
CA THR A 20 -21.30 -11.70 -1.81
C THR A 20 -19.93 -11.95 -2.43
N VAL A 21 -19.22 -12.94 -1.91
CA VAL A 21 -17.88 -13.34 -2.36
C VAL A 21 -17.98 -14.72 -2.99
N PHE A 22 -17.46 -14.86 -4.21
CA PHE A 22 -17.38 -16.15 -4.91
C PHE A 22 -15.93 -16.61 -4.94
N PRO A 23 -15.53 -17.62 -4.14
CA PRO A 23 -14.18 -18.13 -4.15
C PRO A 23 -13.84 -18.78 -5.50
N ILE A 24 -12.67 -18.45 -6.06
CA ILE A 24 -12.12 -19.15 -7.22
C ILE A 24 -11.08 -20.14 -6.73
N LEU A 25 -11.40 -21.43 -6.79
CA LEU A 25 -10.53 -22.52 -6.36
C LEU A 25 -9.72 -23.01 -7.55
N GLY A 26 -8.40 -23.10 -7.37
CA GLY A 26 -7.46 -23.63 -8.35
C GLY A 26 -6.67 -24.81 -7.79
N PRO A 27 -5.75 -25.37 -8.58
CA PRO A 27 -4.77 -26.31 -8.07
C PRO A 27 -3.88 -25.67 -7.00
N GLU A 28 -3.15 -26.49 -6.25
CA GLU A 28 -2.20 -26.04 -5.23
C GLU A 28 -1.21 -25.02 -5.82
N ALA A 29 -0.98 -23.93 -5.09
CA ALA A 29 -0.13 -22.85 -5.55
C ALA A 29 1.32 -23.34 -5.65
N SER A 30 1.94 -23.14 -6.81
CA SER A 30 3.37 -23.45 -7.03
C SER A 30 4.31 -22.34 -6.57
N PHE A 31 3.75 -21.23 -6.06
CA PHE A 31 4.49 -20.04 -5.67
C PHE A 31 3.95 -19.51 -4.34
N GLU A 32 4.84 -19.43 -3.36
CA GLU A 32 4.53 -18.90 -2.03
C GLU A 32 5.15 -17.51 -1.86
N PHE A 33 4.40 -16.61 -1.26
CA PHE A 33 4.87 -15.29 -0.84
C PHE A 33 4.19 -14.90 0.47
N ARG A 34 4.77 -13.93 1.18
CA ARG A 34 4.18 -13.31 2.37
C ARG A 34 3.70 -11.91 2.06
N SER A 35 2.66 -11.45 2.75
CA SER A 35 2.31 -10.03 2.74
C SER A 35 3.37 -9.21 3.50
N PHE A 36 3.50 -7.92 3.20
CA PHE A 36 4.37 -7.04 4.00
C PHE A 36 3.94 -7.00 5.47
N ALA A 37 2.63 -6.97 5.74
CA ALA A 37 2.08 -7.00 7.10
C ALA A 37 2.62 -8.17 7.94
N GLU A 38 2.67 -9.38 7.38
CA GLU A 38 3.24 -10.55 8.05
C GLU A 38 4.77 -10.50 8.10
N ALA A 39 5.40 -10.08 6.99
CA ALA A 39 6.84 -10.18 6.83
C ALA A 39 7.61 -9.11 7.62
N ALA A 40 6.97 -7.96 7.92
CA ALA A 40 7.54 -6.92 8.78
C ALA A 40 7.88 -7.46 10.18
N ALA A 41 7.00 -8.28 10.76
CA ALA A 41 7.24 -8.95 12.04
C ALA A 41 8.37 -9.99 12.00
N LEU A 42 8.77 -10.42 10.80
CA LEU A 42 9.84 -11.40 10.56
C LEU A 42 11.18 -10.73 10.17
N GLY A 43 11.23 -9.40 10.15
CA GLY A 43 12.46 -8.64 9.90
C GLY A 43 12.58 -8.06 8.49
N VAL A 44 11.52 -8.10 7.67
CA VAL A 44 11.47 -7.29 6.44
C VAL A 44 11.36 -5.82 6.82
N GLN A 45 12.16 -4.99 6.16
CA GLN A 45 12.23 -3.57 6.46
C GLN A 45 11.83 -2.75 5.23
N LEU A 46 11.12 -1.66 5.49
CA LEU A 46 10.83 -0.61 4.54
C LEU A 46 11.31 0.70 5.15
N SER A 47 12.16 1.46 4.46
CA SER A 47 12.76 2.69 4.97
C SER A 47 12.83 3.78 3.91
N GLU A 48 13.23 4.98 4.33
CA GLU A 48 13.74 5.99 3.40
C GLU A 48 14.98 5.46 2.65
N LEU A 49 15.36 6.13 1.55
CA LEU A 49 16.58 5.77 0.83
C LEU A 49 17.83 6.08 1.67
N ARG A 50 18.89 5.30 1.45
CA ARG A 50 20.18 5.47 2.15
C ARG A 50 20.82 6.83 1.86
N GLU A 51 20.58 7.37 0.67
CA GLU A 51 21.12 8.65 0.21
C GLU A 51 20.33 9.87 0.72
N GLY A 52 19.18 9.66 1.38
CA GLY A 52 18.30 10.72 1.86
C GLY A 52 16.82 10.41 1.62
N ALA A 53 15.93 11.10 2.32
CA ALA A 53 14.50 10.87 2.16
C ALA A 53 14.06 11.20 0.73
N SER A 54 13.26 10.32 0.16
CA SER A 54 12.67 10.52 -1.16
C SER A 54 11.17 10.52 -1.04
N VAL A 55 10.55 11.57 -1.58
CA VAL A 55 9.10 11.76 -1.56
C VAL A 55 8.40 10.60 -2.28
N ASN A 56 9.01 10.09 -3.36
CA ASN A 56 8.37 9.16 -4.29
C ASN A 56 8.97 7.75 -4.27
N GLN A 57 9.95 7.48 -3.40
CA GLN A 57 10.60 6.16 -3.35
C GLN A 57 10.94 5.76 -1.92
N LEU A 58 10.62 4.52 -1.59
CA LEU A 58 11.10 3.84 -0.38
C LEU A 58 12.06 2.71 -0.75
N PHE A 59 12.79 2.22 0.25
CA PHE A 59 13.74 1.13 0.12
C PHE A 59 13.26 -0.07 0.92
N ALA A 60 12.99 -1.18 0.24
CA ALA A 60 12.60 -2.44 0.86
C ALA A 60 13.79 -3.40 0.93
N VAL A 61 13.95 -4.05 2.08
CA VAL A 61 14.95 -5.10 2.32
C VAL A 61 14.23 -6.34 2.81
N ASN A 62 14.29 -7.42 2.02
CA ASN A 62 13.75 -8.72 2.37
C ASN A 62 14.88 -9.69 2.74
N PRO A 63 15.16 -9.89 4.04
CA PRO A 63 16.15 -10.86 4.48
C PRO A 63 15.60 -12.29 4.53
N LEU A 64 14.34 -12.55 4.17
CA LEU A 64 13.73 -13.88 4.28
C LEU A 64 14.10 -14.77 3.08
N GLU A 65 13.85 -16.07 3.24
CA GLU A 65 13.92 -17.06 2.15
C GLU A 65 12.65 -17.10 1.29
N THR A 66 11.62 -16.35 1.68
CA THR A 66 10.33 -16.26 0.98
C THR A 66 10.17 -14.88 0.35
N PRO A 67 9.67 -14.77 -0.88
CA PRO A 67 9.28 -13.51 -1.48
C PRO A 67 8.21 -12.77 -0.65
N VAL A 68 8.20 -11.44 -0.75
CA VAL A 68 7.28 -10.57 -0.02
C VAL A 68 6.53 -9.70 -1.01
N LEU A 69 5.20 -9.76 -0.96
CA LEU A 69 4.32 -8.94 -1.79
C LEU A 69 3.91 -7.68 -1.02
N PHE A 70 4.22 -6.53 -1.61
CA PHE A 70 3.69 -5.22 -1.25
C PHE A 70 2.54 -4.93 -2.19
N TYR A 71 1.37 -4.57 -1.66
CA TYR A 71 0.17 -4.38 -2.48
C TYR A 71 0.03 -2.94 -2.95
N GLU A 72 -0.47 -2.73 -4.16
CA GLU A 72 -0.92 -1.41 -4.60
C GLU A 72 -1.94 -0.82 -3.62
N GLY A 73 -1.75 0.46 -3.26
CA GLY A 73 -2.62 1.19 -2.36
C GLY A 73 -2.51 0.78 -0.90
N GLU A 74 -1.63 -0.16 -0.54
CA GLU A 74 -1.26 -0.39 0.86
C GLU A 74 -0.71 0.91 1.45
N GLU A 75 -1.14 1.27 2.67
CA GLU A 75 -0.62 2.43 3.41
C GLU A 75 0.52 1.96 4.31
N VAL A 76 1.61 2.72 4.34
CA VAL A 76 2.74 2.49 5.24
C VAL A 76 3.01 3.76 6.04
N ARG A 77 3.22 3.57 7.35
CA ARG A 77 3.23 4.66 8.33
C ARG A 77 4.60 4.83 8.96
N GLY A 78 4.91 6.08 9.31
CA GLY A 78 6.14 6.42 10.04
C GLY A 78 7.14 7.21 9.21
N ALA A 79 8.39 7.23 9.66
CA ALA A 79 9.45 8.05 9.11
C ALA A 79 9.00 9.52 8.94
N GLN A 80 9.34 10.13 7.81
CA GLN A 80 9.05 11.54 7.58
C GLN A 80 7.57 11.80 7.38
N GLN A 81 6.87 10.92 6.66
CA GLN A 81 5.46 11.08 6.29
C GLN A 81 4.87 9.73 5.91
N ASP A 82 3.57 9.55 6.11
CA ASP A 82 2.90 8.34 5.66
C ASP A 82 2.82 8.29 4.11
N ARG A 83 2.84 7.06 3.58
CA ARG A 83 2.95 6.77 2.14
C ARG A 83 1.91 5.73 1.73
N THR A 84 1.56 5.75 0.46
CA THR A 84 0.78 4.66 -0.16
C THR A 84 1.52 4.12 -1.38
N LEU A 85 1.56 2.79 -1.48
CA LEU A 85 2.22 2.07 -2.56
C LEU A 85 1.53 2.37 -3.91
N ASP A 86 2.32 2.67 -4.95
CA ASP A 86 1.76 3.04 -6.26
C ASP A 86 1.41 1.84 -7.14
N ARG A 87 2.02 0.68 -6.87
CA ARG A 87 1.78 -0.57 -7.59
C ARG A 87 2.17 -1.76 -6.73
N SER A 88 1.62 -2.92 -7.05
CA SER A 88 2.02 -4.17 -6.40
C SER A 88 3.44 -4.56 -6.81
N ILE A 89 4.30 -4.87 -5.84
CA ILE A 89 5.70 -5.28 -6.06
C ILE A 89 5.99 -6.52 -5.25
N LEU A 90 6.50 -7.54 -5.94
CA LEU A 90 7.00 -8.76 -5.33
C LEU A 90 8.52 -8.63 -5.14
N VAL A 91 8.95 -8.51 -3.89
CA VAL A 91 10.36 -8.46 -3.51
C VAL A 91 10.86 -9.87 -3.31
N GLY A 92 11.85 -10.29 -4.09
CA GLY A 92 12.40 -11.64 -4.04
C GLY A 92 13.00 -11.98 -2.67
N ALA A 93 13.18 -13.27 -2.40
CA ALA A 93 13.94 -13.74 -1.25
C ALA A 93 15.36 -13.15 -1.26
N ARG A 94 15.89 -12.81 -0.08
CA ARG A 94 17.25 -12.27 0.12
C ARG A 94 17.59 -11.10 -0.82
N SER A 95 16.64 -10.20 -1.06
CA SER A 95 16.79 -9.11 -2.03
C SER A 95 16.37 -7.75 -1.47
N GLU A 96 16.82 -6.70 -2.14
CA GLU A 96 16.46 -5.31 -1.84
C GLU A 96 15.98 -4.61 -3.11
N VAL A 97 14.98 -3.72 -2.98
CA VAL A 97 14.41 -3.00 -4.13
C VAL A 97 13.88 -1.62 -3.73
N ARG A 98 13.92 -0.68 -4.68
CA ARG A 98 13.25 0.61 -4.56
C ARG A 98 11.79 0.48 -4.94
N ILE A 99 10.91 0.96 -4.07
CA ILE A 99 9.46 0.85 -4.22
C ILE A 99 8.88 2.26 -4.47
N PRO A 100 8.13 2.47 -5.57
CA PRO A 100 7.48 3.74 -5.84
C PRO A 100 6.26 3.93 -4.90
N VAL A 101 6.16 5.14 -4.37
CA VAL A 101 5.12 5.54 -3.41
C VAL A 101 4.65 6.95 -3.69
N THR A 102 3.46 7.28 -3.18
CA THR A 102 2.99 8.67 -3.08
C THR A 102 2.73 9.06 -1.63
N CYS A 103 3.06 10.30 -1.26
CA CYS A 103 2.75 10.87 0.05
C CYS A 103 1.26 11.04 0.27
N VAL A 104 0.78 10.67 1.46
CA VAL A 104 -0.63 10.86 1.88
C VAL A 104 -0.74 11.64 3.20
N GLU A 105 0.33 12.35 3.55
CA GLU A 105 0.43 13.25 4.70
C GLU A 105 1.15 14.52 4.25
N HIS A 106 0.57 15.70 4.52
CA HIS A 106 1.08 16.99 4.05
C HIS A 106 1.91 17.73 5.11
N GLY A 107 1.63 17.49 6.41
CA GLY A 107 2.12 18.35 7.50
C GLY A 107 3.38 17.92 8.25
N ARG A 108 3.92 16.71 8.02
CA ARG A 108 5.08 16.19 8.78
C ARG A 108 6.34 16.18 7.91
N TRP A 109 7.35 17.00 8.19
CA TRP A 109 8.68 16.90 7.56
C TRP A 109 9.73 17.60 8.44
N ASP A 110 9.96 17.08 9.64
CA ASP A 110 10.84 17.73 10.62
C ASP A 110 12.30 17.22 10.59
N GLY A 111 12.60 16.18 9.80
CA GLY A 111 13.95 15.62 9.69
C GLY A 111 14.35 14.70 10.84
N SER A 112 13.57 14.63 11.91
CA SER A 112 13.91 13.90 13.14
C SER A 112 13.75 12.39 13.00
N ARG A 113 12.99 11.93 12.00
CA ARG A 113 12.57 10.53 11.82
C ARG A 113 13.14 9.85 10.57
N HIS A 114 14.18 10.44 9.96
CA HIS A 114 14.78 9.93 8.72
C HIS A 114 15.25 8.47 8.82
N GLY A 115 15.69 8.03 10.00
CA GLY A 115 16.16 6.66 10.24
C GLY A 115 15.10 5.66 10.70
N GLU A 116 13.84 6.06 10.81
CA GLU A 116 12.76 5.14 11.23
C GLU A 116 12.36 4.20 10.09
N VAL A 117 12.00 2.97 10.45
CA VAL A 117 11.39 2.01 9.52
C VAL A 117 9.88 2.25 9.45
N PHE A 118 9.31 2.09 8.26
CA PHE A 118 7.89 2.14 8.05
C PHE A 118 7.21 0.89 8.62
N ALA A 119 6.04 1.08 9.19
CA ALA A 119 5.16 0.01 9.65
C ALA A 119 3.95 -0.18 8.71
N PRO A 120 3.44 -1.41 8.56
CA PRO A 120 2.19 -1.65 7.83
C PRO A 120 1.02 -0.95 8.53
N ALA A 121 0.12 -0.34 7.74
CA ALA A 121 -1.16 0.16 8.25
C ALA A 121 -2.22 -0.97 8.24
N PRO A 122 -3.19 -0.96 9.17
CA PRO A 122 -4.29 -1.93 9.17
C PRO A 122 -5.30 -1.68 8.03
N GLN A 123 -5.22 -0.54 7.35
CA GLN A 123 -6.13 -0.19 6.26
C GLN A 123 -5.39 0.04 4.93
N ALA A 124 -6.09 -0.18 3.84
CA ALA A 124 -5.67 0.23 2.50
C ALA A 124 -6.14 1.65 2.19
N SER A 125 -5.56 2.25 1.16
CA SER A 125 -5.92 3.57 0.64
C SER A 125 -7.42 3.68 0.32
N HIS A 126 -7.97 4.88 0.53
CA HIS A 126 -9.36 5.18 0.22
C HIS A 126 -9.67 4.93 -1.28
N PRO A 127 -10.84 4.38 -1.66
CA PRO A 127 -11.14 4.01 -3.05
C PRO A 127 -10.96 5.13 -4.07
N SER A 128 -11.28 6.37 -3.72
CA SER A 128 -11.12 7.53 -4.61
C SER A 128 -9.65 7.85 -4.89
N LEU A 129 -8.77 7.71 -3.89
CA LEU A 129 -7.32 7.87 -4.08
C LEU A 129 -6.74 6.78 -4.97
N ARG A 130 -7.19 5.52 -4.81
CA ARG A 130 -6.78 4.44 -5.71
C ARG A 130 -7.20 4.72 -7.16
N ARG A 131 -8.44 5.21 -7.35
CA ARG A 131 -8.94 5.57 -8.69
C ARG A 131 -8.11 6.70 -9.31
N LEU A 132 -7.84 7.77 -8.56
CA LEU A 132 -7.03 8.90 -9.01
C LEU A 132 -5.64 8.43 -9.46
N LYS A 133 -4.95 7.66 -8.61
CA LYS A 133 -3.61 7.12 -8.90
C LYS A 133 -3.61 6.18 -10.10
N SER A 134 -4.59 5.29 -10.21
CA SER A 134 -4.70 4.34 -11.32
C SER A 134 -4.90 5.07 -12.66
N GLN A 135 -5.75 6.10 -12.69
CA GLN A 135 -5.96 6.94 -13.87
C GLN A 135 -4.67 7.69 -14.25
N ALA A 136 -4.03 8.34 -13.28
CA ALA A 136 -2.77 9.03 -13.51
C ALA A 136 -1.68 8.09 -14.04
N SER A 137 -1.53 6.90 -13.47
CA SER A 137 -0.56 5.91 -13.93
C SER A 137 -0.85 5.37 -15.33
N ALA A 138 -2.13 5.25 -15.72
CA ALA A 138 -2.51 4.84 -17.06
C ALA A 138 -2.17 5.92 -18.12
N GLU A 139 -2.23 7.19 -17.73
CA GLU A 139 -1.98 8.33 -18.62
C GLU A 139 -0.49 8.70 -18.72
N THR A 140 0.25 8.65 -17.61
CA THR A 140 1.62 9.18 -17.54
C THR A 140 2.68 8.11 -17.28
N GLY A 141 2.27 6.88 -16.96
CA GLY A 141 3.17 5.80 -16.55
C GLY A 141 3.76 5.96 -15.15
N ALA A 142 3.41 7.03 -14.41
CA ALA A 142 3.91 7.28 -13.06
C ALA A 142 2.88 8.01 -12.18
N ALA A 143 2.40 7.34 -11.13
CA ALA A 143 1.52 7.95 -10.11
C ALA A 143 2.19 9.11 -9.34
N ALA A 144 3.52 9.18 -9.33
CA ALA A 144 4.28 10.25 -8.68
C ALA A 144 3.98 11.67 -9.25
N CYS A 145 3.33 11.79 -10.42
CA CYS A 145 3.07 13.09 -11.04
C CYS A 145 1.83 13.83 -10.48
N VAL A 146 1.03 13.22 -9.60
CA VAL A 146 -0.25 13.78 -9.12
C VAL A 146 -0.27 14.11 -7.63
N GLN A 147 0.89 14.36 -7.01
CA GLN A 147 1.00 14.57 -5.56
C GLN A 147 0.10 15.71 -5.02
N GLY A 148 -0.03 16.81 -5.77
CA GLY A 148 -0.94 17.90 -5.39
C GLY A 148 -2.41 17.45 -5.38
N GLU A 149 -2.84 16.75 -6.42
CA GLU A 149 -4.21 16.22 -6.53
C GLU A 149 -4.49 15.15 -5.47
N VAL A 150 -3.49 14.35 -5.10
CA VAL A 150 -3.58 13.38 -4.00
C VAL A 150 -3.82 14.10 -2.67
N TRP A 151 -3.16 15.23 -2.41
CA TRP A 151 -3.40 16.00 -1.20
C TRP A 151 -4.77 16.68 -1.18
N ASP A 152 -5.22 17.23 -2.30
CA ASP A 152 -6.58 17.78 -2.44
C ASP A 152 -7.64 16.70 -2.16
N GLU A 153 -7.41 15.49 -2.68
CA GLU A 153 -8.30 14.36 -2.49
C GLU A 153 -8.27 13.81 -1.05
N VAL A 154 -7.09 13.74 -0.40
CA VAL A 154 -6.98 13.43 1.04
C VAL A 154 -7.76 14.46 1.86
N ALA A 155 -7.59 15.75 1.59
CA ALA A 155 -8.32 16.81 2.30
C ALA A 155 -9.84 16.69 2.10
N ARG A 156 -10.29 16.34 0.89
CA ARG A 156 -11.71 16.10 0.58
C ARG A 156 -12.26 14.91 1.37
N VAL A 157 -11.55 13.79 1.41
CA VAL A 157 -11.96 12.58 2.15
C VAL A 157 -12.00 12.85 3.65
N SER A 158 -10.98 13.51 4.19
CA SER A 158 -10.93 13.92 5.60
C SER A 158 -12.09 14.83 5.98
N ALA A 159 -12.42 15.82 5.15
CA ALA A 159 -13.58 16.69 5.38
C ALA A 159 -14.92 15.93 5.34
N GLN A 160 -15.08 14.94 4.46
CA GLN A 160 -16.30 14.11 4.39
C GLN A 160 -16.52 13.27 5.65
N HIS A 161 -15.43 12.82 6.28
CA HIS A 161 -15.47 12.05 7.51
C HIS A 161 -15.40 12.92 8.78
N GLY A 162 -15.44 14.25 8.64
CA GLY A 162 -15.32 15.18 9.78
C GLY A 162 -13.97 15.10 10.50
N ALA A 163 -12.95 14.50 9.88
CA ALA A 163 -11.64 14.29 10.45
C ALA A 163 -10.72 15.46 10.07
N ALA A 164 -10.62 16.46 10.95
CA ALA A 164 -9.60 17.50 10.83
C ALA A 164 -8.43 17.17 11.77
N GLY A 165 -7.48 16.35 11.30
CA GLY A 165 -6.24 16.08 12.02
C GLY A 165 -5.16 17.14 11.77
N GLU A 166 -4.24 17.32 12.72
CA GLU A 166 -3.20 18.36 12.67
C GLU A 166 -2.25 18.22 11.47
N THR A 167 -2.01 16.99 10.97
CA THR A 167 -1.08 16.75 9.86
C THR A 167 -1.75 16.52 8.50
N GLY A 168 -3.09 16.51 8.47
CA GLY A 168 -3.89 16.21 7.28
C GLY A 168 -3.62 14.80 6.74
N ALA A 169 -3.41 13.82 7.61
CA ALA A 169 -3.10 12.45 7.20
C ALA A 169 -4.35 11.67 6.83
N LEU A 170 -4.26 10.82 5.81
CA LEU A 170 -5.38 9.98 5.38
C LEU A 170 -5.94 9.08 6.51
N ARG A 171 -5.08 8.63 7.43
CA ARG A 171 -5.51 7.80 8.58
C ARG A 171 -6.56 8.49 9.46
N ASP A 172 -6.57 9.81 9.53
CA ASP A 172 -7.48 10.55 10.40
C ASP A 172 -8.93 10.38 9.91
N ALA A 173 -9.13 10.32 8.59
CA ALA A 173 -10.44 10.03 7.97
C ALA A 173 -10.93 8.60 8.27
N PHE A 174 -10.01 7.64 8.33
CA PHE A 174 -10.35 6.26 8.66
C PHE A 174 -10.68 6.08 10.14
N ALA A 175 -9.98 6.77 11.05
CA ALA A 175 -10.30 6.72 12.47
C ALA A 175 -11.71 7.26 12.76
N ALA A 176 -12.08 8.40 12.18
CA ALA A 176 -13.40 9.00 12.39
C ALA A 176 -14.57 8.15 11.86
N SER A 177 -14.34 7.37 10.80
CA SER A 177 -15.38 6.49 10.23
C SER A 177 -15.54 5.16 10.97
N ALA A 178 -14.54 4.72 11.73
CA ALA A 178 -14.63 3.53 12.59
C ALA A 178 -15.44 3.78 13.87
N ASP A 179 -15.57 5.04 14.29
CA ASP A 179 -16.30 5.48 15.48
C ASP A 179 -17.77 5.88 15.20
N SER A 180 -18.24 5.74 13.95
CA SER A 180 -19.58 6.14 13.48
C SER A 180 -20.56 4.99 13.30
#